data_AF-A0A091RHK4-F1
#
_entry.id   AF-A0A091RHK4-F1
#
_cell.length_a   1.000
_cell.length_b   1.000
_cell.length_c   1.000
_cell.angle_alpha   90.00
_cell.angle_beta   90.00
_cell.angle_gamma   90.00
#
_symmetry.space_group_name_H-M   'P 1'
#
loop_
_entity.id
_entity.type
_entity.pdbx_description
1 polymer ?
#
loop_
_entity_poly.entity_id
_entity_poly.type
_entity_poly.pdbx_seq_one_letter_code
_entity_poly.pdbx_strand_id
1 'polypeptide(L)'
;QDENGVNRPVCSYIRPLRAGRLLDTPRQAARFVSVLGYERAAVIGGGGGKQEQWCTLLAFLCRNKGDCEDHANLLCSLLLGFGLEAFVCVGTKAKGVPHTWVMTHGTDGTVTFWESLTGHRYIHRPINPDDPPVVEQPKPLYPYRTIGCIFNHQKFFGNCQPSDAVEVCVFDLHDESKWKPMSEEAIKSVCSPGATSSVPPFPPLCASPLDAAVTSNEIELQLRILVSEHRKDLGLSAVWDDHLSYLLSPALAAYELERTTGVSAGNEEFQDAVRRVVPDGHTFKGNARRAFATCLRSPFCEEIICCRGDQVRLAVRVRVFPYPESACALWIMFACKYRSVL
;
A
#
# COMPACT_ATOMS: atom_id res chain seq x y z
N GLN A 1 -11.81 6.88 20.16
CA GLN A 1 -11.76 8.33 20.50
C GLN A 1 -10.95 9.04 19.43
N ASP A 2 -11.25 10.30 19.09
CA ASP A 2 -10.46 11.07 18.11
C ASP A 2 -9.19 11.69 18.71
N GLU A 3 -8.41 12.42 17.90
CA GLU A 3 -7.23 13.18 18.33
C GLU A 3 -7.50 14.25 19.40
N ASN A 4 -8.77 14.66 19.59
CA ASN A 4 -9.20 15.68 20.53
C ASN A 4 -9.87 15.11 21.78
N GLY A 5 -9.86 13.78 21.97
CA GLY A 5 -10.51 13.15 23.11
C GLY A 5 -12.02 12.94 22.96
N VAL A 6 -12.59 13.14 21.76
CA VAL A 6 -14.03 13.05 21.50
C VAL A 6 -14.40 11.67 20.97
N ASN A 7 -15.45 11.07 21.51
CA ASN A 7 -16.00 9.83 20.96
C ASN A 7 -16.86 10.14 19.73
N ARG A 8 -16.51 9.53 18.61
CA ARG A 8 -17.21 9.70 17.33
C ARG A 8 -17.63 8.37 16.75
N PRO A 9 -18.81 8.28 16.12
CA PRO A 9 -19.20 7.10 15.35
C PRO A 9 -18.21 6.82 14.22
N VAL A 10 -17.87 5.55 13.97
CA VAL A 10 -16.91 5.17 12.93
C VAL A 10 -17.31 5.65 11.53
N CYS A 11 -18.62 5.67 11.23
CA CYS A 11 -19.16 6.16 9.97
C CYS A 11 -18.85 7.65 9.72
N SER A 12 -18.55 8.44 10.76
CA SER A 12 -18.24 9.87 10.63
C SER A 12 -16.84 10.16 10.09
N TYR A 13 -15.93 9.17 10.13
CA TYR A 13 -14.56 9.28 9.60
C TYR A 13 -14.47 9.04 8.10
N ILE A 14 -15.54 8.51 7.49
CA ILE A 14 -15.60 8.19 6.06
C ILE A 14 -16.52 9.20 5.38
N ARG A 15 -16.07 9.75 4.25
CA ARG A 15 -16.91 10.53 3.34
C ARG A 15 -16.42 10.34 1.91
N PRO A 16 -17.28 10.38 0.88
CA PRO A 16 -16.81 10.36 -0.49
C PRO A 16 -15.79 11.48 -0.75
N LEU A 17 -14.57 11.11 -1.10
CA LEU A 17 -13.45 12.02 -1.33
C LEU A 17 -13.01 11.95 -2.79
N ARG A 18 -13.26 13.04 -3.53
CA ARG A 18 -12.82 13.15 -4.93
C ARG A 18 -11.37 13.65 -4.96
N ALA A 19 -10.48 12.89 -5.58
CA ALA A 19 -9.06 13.23 -5.71
C ALA A 19 -8.74 14.29 -6.77
N GLY A 20 -9.76 14.88 -7.41
CA GLY A 20 -9.57 15.85 -8.48
C GLY A 20 -8.81 15.23 -9.67
N ARG A 21 -7.75 15.90 -10.12
CA ARG A 21 -6.83 15.42 -11.17
C ARG A 21 -5.53 14.84 -10.61
N LEU A 22 -5.51 14.53 -9.31
CA LEU A 22 -4.30 14.05 -8.65
C LEU A 22 -4.20 12.52 -8.63
N LEU A 23 -5.33 11.83 -8.76
CA LEU A 23 -5.41 10.37 -8.87
C LEU A 23 -6.44 10.03 -9.96
N ASP A 24 -5.99 9.31 -10.98
CA ASP A 24 -6.76 8.98 -12.17
C ASP A 24 -7.61 7.72 -11.99
N THR A 25 -7.20 6.80 -11.11
CA THR A 25 -7.88 5.50 -10.95
C THR A 25 -8.01 5.05 -9.49
N PRO A 26 -9.00 4.19 -9.18
CA PRO A 26 -9.12 3.54 -7.86
C PRO A 26 -7.86 2.78 -7.42
N ARG A 27 -7.13 2.18 -8.37
CA ARG A 27 -5.88 1.47 -8.08
C ARG A 27 -4.74 2.42 -7.75
N GLN A 28 -4.66 3.55 -8.44
CA GLN A 28 -3.70 4.60 -8.10
C GLN A 28 -4.02 5.20 -6.72
N ALA A 29 -5.29 5.31 -6.34
CA ALA A 29 -5.69 5.69 -4.99
C ALA A 29 -5.25 4.66 -3.93
N ALA A 30 -5.45 3.36 -4.19
CA ALA A 30 -4.92 2.31 -3.32
C ALA A 30 -3.38 2.38 -3.21
N ARG A 31 -2.70 2.69 -4.31
CA ARG A 31 -1.26 2.89 -4.33
C ARG A 31 -0.82 4.13 -3.52
N PHE A 32 -1.49 5.26 -3.68
CA PHE A 32 -1.28 6.48 -2.89
C PHE A 32 -1.39 6.19 -1.39
N VAL A 33 -2.48 5.56 -0.96
CA VAL A 33 -2.69 5.26 0.46
C VAL A 33 -1.57 4.34 0.98
N SER A 34 -1.14 3.36 0.18
CA SER A 34 -0.07 2.42 0.58
C SER A 34 1.33 3.04 0.74
N VAL A 35 1.54 4.28 0.30
CA VAL A 35 2.84 4.97 0.44
C VAL A 35 2.85 5.98 1.59
N LEU A 36 1.71 6.19 2.26
CA LEU A 36 1.65 6.93 3.52
C LEU A 36 2.35 6.09 4.61
N GLY A 37 2.89 6.77 5.62
CA GLY A 37 3.64 6.11 6.68
C GLY A 37 2.74 5.21 7.55
N TYR A 38 3.18 3.99 7.85
CA TYR A 38 2.51 3.18 8.86
C TYR A 38 3.07 3.48 10.26
N GLU A 39 2.19 3.83 11.18
CA GLU A 39 2.48 3.99 12.60
C GLU A 39 1.33 3.39 13.39
N ARG A 40 1.62 2.40 14.23
CA ARG A 40 0.59 1.78 15.07
C ARG A 40 0.02 2.82 16.03
N ALA A 41 -1.30 2.86 16.21
CA ALA A 41 -1.96 3.81 17.10
C ALA A 41 -1.30 3.85 18.49
N ALA A 42 -1.12 5.08 18.98
CA ALA A 42 -0.70 5.32 20.34
C ALA A 42 -1.76 4.78 21.29
N VAL A 43 -1.35 3.95 22.24
CA VAL A 43 -2.24 3.47 23.31
C VAL A 43 -2.34 4.60 24.34
N ILE A 44 -3.52 5.19 24.48
CA ILE A 44 -3.77 6.23 25.49
C ILE A 44 -4.12 5.54 26.82
N GLY A 45 -3.32 5.78 27.86
CA GLY A 45 -3.60 5.36 29.25
C GLY A 45 -2.54 4.43 29.87
N GLY A 46 -1.99 4.83 31.01
CA GLY A 46 -0.99 4.08 31.80
C GLY A 46 -1.56 3.02 32.75
N GLY A 47 -2.84 2.64 32.62
CA GLY A 47 -3.47 1.68 33.53
C GLY A 47 -4.70 1.01 32.93
N GLY A 48 -4.58 -0.29 32.65
CA GLY A 48 -5.70 -1.24 32.52
C GLY A 48 -6.59 -1.18 31.28
N GLY A 49 -6.69 -0.06 30.55
CA GLY A 49 -7.54 0.06 29.36
C GLY A 49 -6.76 0.53 28.15
N LYS A 50 -6.47 -0.37 27.21
CA LYS A 50 -5.91 0.03 25.91
C LYS A 50 -7.02 0.71 25.11
N GLN A 51 -7.06 2.03 25.06
CA GLN A 51 -7.98 2.75 24.17
C GLN A 51 -7.30 3.06 22.83
N GLU A 52 -7.89 2.54 21.76
CA GLU A 52 -7.51 2.87 20.39
C GLU A 52 -8.03 4.27 20.01
N GLN A 53 -7.12 5.09 19.51
CA GLN A 53 -7.40 6.42 18.97
C GLN A 53 -7.50 6.33 17.46
N TRP A 54 -8.55 6.94 16.88
CA TRP A 54 -8.77 7.02 15.44
C TRP A 54 -8.53 8.45 15.00
N CYS A 55 -7.72 8.70 13.97
CA CYS A 55 -7.45 10.06 13.53
C CYS A 55 -8.51 10.52 12.54
N THR A 56 -8.87 11.81 12.58
CA THR A 56 -9.55 12.41 11.42
C THR A 56 -8.65 12.36 10.18
N LEU A 57 -9.25 12.35 8.98
CA LEU A 57 -8.47 12.34 7.72
C LEU A 57 -7.48 13.50 7.63
N LEU A 58 -7.84 14.67 8.18
CA LEU A 58 -6.95 15.83 8.24
C LEU A 58 -5.73 15.55 9.12
N ALA A 59 -5.96 15.06 10.35
CA ALA A 59 -4.88 14.74 11.28
C ALA A 59 -3.95 13.64 10.71
N PHE A 60 -4.52 12.60 10.10
CA PHE A 60 -3.76 11.53 9.47
C PHE A 60 -2.86 12.04 8.34
N LEU A 61 -3.40 12.84 7.41
CA LEU A 61 -2.65 13.36 6.26
C LEU A 61 -1.61 14.41 6.69
N CYS A 62 -1.92 15.29 7.65
CA CYS A 62 -0.94 16.23 8.20
C CYS A 62 0.23 15.52 8.89
N ARG A 63 -0.02 14.36 9.53
CA ARG A 63 1.04 13.53 10.12
C ARG A 63 1.82 12.73 9.07
N ASN A 64 1.24 12.52 7.89
CA ASN A 64 1.71 11.63 6.83
C ASN A 64 2.01 10.21 7.34
N LYS A 65 1.32 9.80 8.42
CA LYS A 65 1.41 8.47 9.00
C LYS A 65 0.27 8.16 9.95
N GLY A 66 -0.10 6.89 10.06
CA GLY A 66 -1.22 6.38 10.85
C GLY A 66 -1.31 4.86 10.81
N ASP A 67 -2.32 4.30 11.46
CA ASP A 67 -2.50 2.84 11.56
C ASP A 67 -3.34 2.26 10.41
N CYS A 68 -3.76 1.00 10.51
CA CYS A 68 -4.54 0.37 9.43
C CYS A 68 -5.94 0.97 9.29
N GLU A 69 -6.54 1.43 10.39
CA GLU A 69 -7.86 2.06 10.46
C GLU A 69 -7.83 3.40 9.72
N ASP A 70 -6.83 4.25 9.99
CA ASP A 70 -6.63 5.54 9.33
C ASP A 70 -6.47 5.36 7.80
N HIS A 71 -5.62 4.40 7.40
CA HIS A 71 -5.41 4.07 5.98
C HIS A 71 -6.69 3.53 5.31
N ALA A 72 -7.42 2.65 5.99
CA ALA A 72 -8.66 2.08 5.45
C ALA A 72 -9.75 3.15 5.30
N ASN A 73 -9.88 4.09 6.25
CA ASN A 73 -10.83 5.19 6.16
C ASN A 73 -10.54 6.10 4.95
N LEU A 74 -9.27 6.45 4.72
CA LEU A 74 -8.87 7.25 3.56
C LEU A 74 -9.13 6.51 2.25
N LEU A 75 -8.74 5.23 2.17
CA LEU A 75 -8.95 4.43 0.96
C LEU A 75 -10.44 4.26 0.66
N CYS A 76 -11.26 3.93 1.66
CA CYS A 76 -12.71 3.80 1.50
C CYS A 76 -13.32 5.13 1.01
N SER A 77 -12.89 6.26 1.59
CA SER A 77 -13.33 7.59 1.18
C SER A 77 -13.00 7.89 -0.29
N LEU A 78 -11.79 7.55 -0.74
CA LEU A 78 -11.37 7.72 -2.14
C LEU A 78 -12.16 6.82 -3.09
N LEU A 79 -12.34 5.53 -2.76
CA LEU A 79 -13.09 4.59 -3.60
C LEU A 79 -14.56 5.01 -3.75
N LEU A 80 -15.19 5.49 -2.66
CA LEU A 80 -16.51 6.12 -2.71
C LEU A 80 -16.51 7.36 -3.62
N GLY A 81 -15.44 8.17 -3.59
CA GLY A 81 -15.28 9.33 -4.47
C GLY A 81 -15.20 8.98 -5.96
N PHE A 82 -14.69 7.80 -6.31
CA PHE A 82 -14.73 7.21 -7.66
C PHE A 82 -16.08 6.56 -8.00
N GLY A 83 -17.05 6.57 -7.08
CA GLY A 83 -18.38 6.00 -7.29
C GLY A 83 -18.48 4.49 -7.06
N LEU A 84 -17.49 3.88 -6.41
CA LEU A 84 -17.56 2.46 -6.04
C LEU A 84 -18.36 2.29 -4.74
N GLU A 85 -19.14 1.22 -4.62
CA GLU A 85 -19.78 0.85 -3.36
C GLU A 85 -18.72 0.25 -2.42
N ALA A 86 -18.06 1.12 -1.64
CA ALA A 86 -16.96 0.74 -0.76
C ALA A 86 -17.37 0.75 0.72
N PHE A 87 -16.76 -0.16 1.48
CA PHE A 87 -16.92 -0.31 2.92
C PHE A 87 -15.59 -0.59 3.60
N VAL A 88 -15.39 -0.04 4.78
CA VAL A 88 -14.37 -0.50 5.71
C VAL A 88 -14.86 -1.78 6.37
N CYS A 89 -14.01 -2.81 6.38
CA CYS A 89 -14.25 -4.11 7.02
C CYS A 89 -13.46 -4.20 8.32
N VAL A 90 -14.11 -4.68 9.38
CA VAL A 90 -13.48 -4.88 10.69
C VAL A 90 -13.49 -6.36 11.01
N GLY A 91 -12.31 -6.89 11.35
CA GLY A 91 -12.16 -8.30 11.64
C GLY A 91 -10.73 -8.67 12.04
N THR A 92 -10.27 -9.83 11.59
CA THR A 92 -8.93 -10.33 11.96
C THR A 92 -8.13 -10.87 10.77
N LYS A 93 -6.81 -10.87 10.91
CA LYS A 93 -5.86 -11.63 10.08
C LYS A 93 -5.46 -12.94 10.77
N ALA A 94 -4.49 -13.64 10.20
CA ALA A 94 -3.89 -14.84 10.81
C ALA A 94 -3.52 -14.63 12.29
N LYS A 95 -3.69 -15.68 13.10
CA LYS A 95 -3.47 -15.67 14.56
C LYS A 95 -4.41 -14.72 15.34
N GLY A 96 -5.56 -14.36 14.77
CA GLY A 96 -6.57 -13.54 15.44
C GLY A 96 -6.16 -12.08 15.65
N VAL A 97 -5.17 -11.59 14.90
CA VAL A 97 -4.71 -10.21 14.99
C VAL A 97 -5.80 -9.29 14.44
N PRO A 98 -6.34 -8.32 15.23
CA PRO A 98 -7.29 -7.35 14.73
C PRO A 98 -6.74 -6.59 13.51
N HIS A 99 -7.57 -6.40 12.50
CA HIS A 99 -7.19 -5.69 11.31
C HIS A 99 -8.40 -5.07 10.62
N THR A 100 -8.14 -3.94 9.99
CA THR A 100 -9.12 -3.20 9.19
C THR A 100 -8.65 -3.14 7.74
N TRP A 101 -9.54 -3.44 6.80
CA TRP A 101 -9.29 -3.34 5.35
C TRP A 101 -10.49 -2.74 4.64
N VAL A 102 -10.41 -2.55 3.32
CA VAL A 102 -11.53 -2.01 2.54
C VAL A 102 -12.07 -3.07 1.60
N MET A 103 -13.38 -3.15 1.44
CA MET A 103 -14.01 -3.93 0.38
C MET A 103 -14.80 -3.04 -0.56
N THR A 104 -14.92 -3.47 -1.81
CA THR A 104 -15.89 -2.92 -2.75
C THR A 104 -16.83 -4.03 -3.20
N HIS A 105 -18.12 -3.70 -3.27
CA HIS A 105 -19.17 -4.56 -3.78
C HIS A 105 -19.54 -4.12 -5.20
N GLY A 106 -19.26 -4.99 -6.18
CA GLY A 106 -19.59 -4.75 -7.58
C GLY A 106 -21.09 -4.89 -7.85
N THR A 107 -21.58 -4.22 -8.89
CA THR A 107 -22.99 -4.36 -9.33
C THR A 107 -23.35 -5.77 -9.80
N ASP A 108 -22.34 -6.55 -10.17
CA ASP A 108 -22.40 -7.97 -10.54
C ASP A 108 -22.29 -8.92 -9.33
N GLY A 109 -22.24 -8.37 -8.10
CA GLY A 109 -21.99 -9.13 -6.88
C GLY A 109 -20.52 -9.47 -6.64
N THR A 110 -19.59 -9.01 -7.50
CA THR A 110 -18.16 -9.27 -7.31
C THR A 110 -17.65 -8.53 -6.07
N VAL A 111 -17.20 -9.27 -5.07
CA VAL A 111 -16.55 -8.71 -3.89
C VAL A 111 -15.05 -8.61 -4.11
N THR A 112 -14.52 -7.41 -3.89
CA THR A 112 -13.08 -7.16 -4.00
C THR A 112 -12.55 -6.57 -2.71
N PHE A 113 -11.53 -7.19 -2.12
CA PHE A 113 -10.82 -6.67 -0.96
C PHE A 113 -9.59 -5.87 -1.38
N TRP A 114 -9.33 -4.80 -0.63
CA TRP A 114 -8.25 -3.84 -0.83
C TRP A 114 -7.47 -3.71 0.47
N GLU A 115 -6.20 -4.10 0.45
CA GLU A 115 -5.29 -3.96 1.58
C GLU A 115 -4.69 -2.55 1.59
N SER A 116 -5.13 -1.71 2.52
CA SER A 116 -4.78 -0.29 2.57
C SER A 116 -3.28 -0.03 2.78
N LEU A 117 -2.59 -0.89 3.54
CA LEU A 117 -1.15 -0.75 3.83
C LEU A 117 -0.24 -1.18 2.69
N THR A 118 -0.75 -1.98 1.74
CA THR A 118 0.07 -2.49 0.63
C THR A 118 -0.43 -1.99 -0.73
N GLY A 119 -1.70 -1.64 -0.85
CA GLY A 119 -2.36 -1.39 -2.13
C GLY A 119 -2.68 -2.68 -2.90
N HIS A 120 -2.52 -3.86 -2.30
CA HIS A 120 -2.92 -5.12 -2.94
C HIS A 120 -4.43 -5.25 -3.01
N ARG A 121 -4.87 -5.95 -4.06
CA ARG A 121 -6.27 -6.19 -4.35
C ARG A 121 -6.51 -7.67 -4.52
N TYR A 122 -7.54 -8.18 -3.88
CA TYR A 122 -7.92 -9.59 -3.90
C TYR A 122 -9.38 -9.72 -4.31
N ILE A 123 -9.66 -10.51 -5.34
CA ILE A 123 -11.04 -10.87 -5.68
C ILE A 123 -11.45 -11.99 -4.72
N HIS A 124 -12.52 -11.75 -3.95
CA HIS A 124 -13.04 -12.77 -3.06
C HIS A 124 -13.81 -13.81 -3.87
N ARG A 125 -13.50 -15.08 -3.63
CA ARG A 125 -14.21 -16.24 -4.17
C ARG A 125 -14.70 -17.04 -2.97
N PRO A 126 -16.01 -17.07 -2.69
CA PRO A 126 -16.52 -17.76 -1.52
C PRO A 126 -16.28 -19.27 -1.66
N ILE A 127 -15.95 -19.90 -0.54
CA ILE A 127 -15.95 -21.34 -0.36
C ILE A 127 -17.37 -21.73 0.02
N ASN A 128 -17.97 -22.64 -0.74
CA ASN A 128 -19.27 -23.21 -0.37
C ASN A 128 -19.03 -24.53 0.37
N PRO A 129 -19.27 -24.59 1.69
CA PRO A 129 -19.04 -25.80 2.48
C PRO A 129 -19.93 -26.98 2.07
N ASP A 130 -21.05 -26.71 1.40
CA ASP A 130 -22.01 -27.72 0.95
C ASP A 130 -21.69 -28.29 -0.44
N ASP A 131 -20.63 -27.80 -1.10
CA ASP A 131 -20.22 -28.31 -2.41
C ASP A 131 -19.72 -29.77 -2.31
N PRO A 132 -19.99 -30.61 -3.32
CA PRO A 132 -19.44 -31.97 -3.38
C PRO A 132 -17.90 -31.99 -3.31
N PRO A 133 -17.27 -33.01 -2.68
CA PRO A 133 -15.81 -33.09 -2.55
C PRO A 133 -15.01 -33.08 -3.88
N VAL A 134 -15.68 -33.34 -5.01
CA VAL A 134 -15.08 -33.28 -6.35
C VAL A 134 -14.91 -31.84 -6.86
N VAL A 135 -15.62 -30.87 -6.28
CA VAL A 135 -15.51 -29.46 -6.64
C VAL A 135 -14.27 -28.87 -5.96
N GLU A 136 -13.30 -28.44 -6.75
CA GLU A 136 -12.11 -27.78 -6.24
C GLU A 136 -12.49 -26.44 -5.60
N GLN A 137 -12.30 -26.34 -4.28
CA GLN A 137 -12.57 -25.12 -3.54
C GLN A 137 -11.50 -24.05 -3.82
N PRO A 138 -11.90 -22.77 -3.98
CA PRO A 138 -10.95 -21.71 -4.21
C PRO A 138 -10.05 -21.53 -2.98
N LYS A 139 -8.74 -21.35 -3.20
CA LYS A 139 -7.80 -21.01 -2.14
C LYS A 139 -7.83 -19.49 -1.89
N PRO A 140 -8.14 -19.03 -0.67
CA PRO A 140 -8.10 -17.61 -0.35
C PRO A 140 -6.69 -17.03 -0.55
N LEU A 141 -6.59 -15.98 -1.37
CA LEU A 141 -5.33 -15.28 -1.65
C LEU A 141 -5.08 -14.11 -0.67
N TYR A 142 -6.11 -13.70 0.06
CA TYR A 142 -6.06 -12.61 1.03
C TYR A 142 -5.70 -13.12 2.44
N PRO A 143 -5.19 -12.24 3.33
CA PRO A 143 -4.76 -12.64 4.67
C PRO A 143 -5.87 -12.62 5.74
N TYR A 144 -7.08 -12.18 5.39
CA TYR A 144 -8.21 -11.99 6.31
C TYR A 144 -8.85 -13.31 6.72
N ARG A 145 -9.22 -13.41 8.00
CA ARG A 145 -9.74 -14.63 8.63
C ARG A 145 -11.17 -14.47 9.10
N THR A 146 -11.45 -13.46 9.91
CA THR A 146 -12.80 -13.19 10.39
C THR A 146 -13.27 -11.80 9.98
N ILE A 147 -14.59 -11.60 9.89
CA ILE A 147 -15.24 -10.32 9.64
C ILE A 147 -16.47 -10.18 10.54
N GLY A 148 -16.47 -9.15 11.38
CA GLY A 148 -17.54 -8.87 12.34
C GLY A 148 -18.52 -7.81 11.86
N CYS A 149 -18.02 -6.77 11.21
CA CYS A 149 -18.87 -5.71 10.66
C CYS A 149 -18.22 -5.02 9.46
N ILE A 150 -19.06 -4.32 8.71
CA ILE A 150 -18.67 -3.46 7.61
C ILE A 150 -19.37 -2.11 7.77
N PHE A 151 -18.73 -1.03 7.37
CA PHE A 151 -19.35 0.29 7.43
C PHE A 151 -18.79 1.25 6.39
N ASN A 152 -19.59 2.25 6.06
CA ASN A 152 -19.15 3.42 5.33
C ASN A 152 -19.86 4.67 5.89
N HIS A 153 -19.83 5.77 5.16
CA HIS A 153 -20.43 7.04 5.57
C HIS A 153 -21.97 7.03 5.73
N GLN A 154 -22.66 6.00 5.21
CA GLN A 154 -24.13 5.91 5.20
C GLN A 154 -24.66 4.65 5.88
N LYS A 155 -23.94 3.54 5.76
CA LYS A 155 -24.39 2.21 6.15
C LYS A 155 -23.44 1.62 7.18
N PHE A 156 -23.99 0.86 8.13
CA PHE A 156 -23.26 0.02 9.06
C PHE A 156 -23.99 -1.32 9.14
N PHE A 157 -23.27 -2.43 8.90
CA PHE A 157 -23.82 -3.77 8.99
C PHE A 157 -23.01 -4.63 9.95
N GLY A 158 -23.70 -5.36 10.82
CA GLY A 158 -23.11 -6.45 11.59
C GLY A 158 -23.27 -7.78 10.86
N ASN A 159 -22.21 -8.58 10.82
CA ASN A 159 -22.28 -9.96 10.33
C ASN A 159 -23.05 -10.81 11.36
N CYS A 160 -24.17 -11.41 10.95
CA CYS A 160 -24.98 -12.30 11.78
C CYS A 160 -25.10 -13.71 11.21
N GLN A 161 -24.20 -14.08 10.29
CA GLN A 161 -24.09 -15.44 9.77
C GLN A 161 -23.60 -16.42 10.86
N PRO A 162 -23.83 -17.74 10.70
CA PRO A 162 -23.38 -18.75 11.68
C PRO A 162 -21.87 -18.79 11.91
N SER A 163 -21.08 -18.32 10.93
CA SER A 163 -19.62 -18.17 11.02
C SER A 163 -19.22 -16.75 10.64
N ASP A 164 -18.22 -16.22 11.33
CA ASP A 164 -17.57 -14.96 11.00
C ASP A 164 -16.39 -15.14 10.03
N ALA A 165 -16.10 -16.37 9.59
CA ALA A 165 -14.99 -16.67 8.70
C ALA A 165 -15.18 -16.05 7.31
N VAL A 166 -14.20 -15.25 6.86
CA VAL A 166 -14.26 -14.49 5.60
C VAL A 166 -14.38 -15.40 4.38
N GLU A 167 -13.75 -16.58 4.41
CA GLU A 167 -13.71 -17.50 3.27
C GLU A 167 -15.06 -18.14 2.92
N VAL A 168 -15.95 -18.32 3.90
CA VAL A 168 -17.32 -18.84 3.69
C VAL A 168 -18.39 -17.75 3.80
N CYS A 169 -17.98 -16.50 4.01
CA CYS A 169 -18.90 -15.38 4.23
C CYS A 169 -19.67 -15.06 2.94
N VAL A 170 -21.00 -15.01 3.03
CA VAL A 170 -21.87 -14.61 1.94
C VAL A 170 -22.13 -13.11 2.03
N PHE A 171 -21.57 -12.36 1.09
CA PHE A 171 -21.65 -10.89 1.02
C PHE A 171 -22.91 -10.39 0.30
N ASP A 172 -24.06 -11.01 0.58
CA ASP A 172 -25.35 -10.49 0.14
C ASP A 172 -25.87 -9.48 1.16
N LEU A 173 -25.56 -8.20 0.94
CA LEU A 173 -25.89 -7.12 1.88
C LEU A 173 -27.39 -6.77 1.93
N HIS A 174 -28.21 -7.38 1.06
CA HIS A 174 -29.66 -7.20 1.07
C HIS A 174 -30.35 -8.24 1.95
N ASP A 175 -29.66 -9.32 2.30
CA ASP A 175 -30.18 -10.37 3.17
C ASP A 175 -29.91 -10.02 4.64
N GLU A 176 -30.92 -9.45 5.30
CA GLU A 176 -30.84 -9.07 6.72
C GLU A 176 -30.63 -10.26 7.67
N SER A 177 -30.87 -11.50 7.22
CA SER A 177 -30.53 -12.70 8.01
C SER A 177 -29.01 -12.94 8.06
N LYS A 178 -28.26 -12.39 7.10
CA LYS A 178 -26.79 -12.50 7.01
C LYS A 178 -26.08 -11.22 7.48
N TRP A 179 -26.63 -10.07 7.11
CA TRP A 179 -26.05 -8.76 7.41
C TRP A 179 -27.10 -7.84 8.03
N LYS A 180 -27.01 -7.65 9.35
CA LYS A 180 -27.99 -6.83 10.07
C LYS A 180 -27.64 -5.34 9.95
N PRO A 181 -28.47 -4.51 9.30
CA PRO A 181 -28.22 -3.08 9.17
C PRO A 181 -28.51 -2.34 10.48
N MET A 182 -27.73 -1.28 10.73
CA MET A 182 -28.13 -0.21 11.65
C MET A 182 -29.08 0.76 10.94
N SER A 183 -30.02 1.37 11.67
CA SER A 183 -30.93 2.40 11.12
C SER A 183 -30.12 3.54 10.47
N GLU A 184 -30.47 3.85 9.22
CA GLU A 184 -29.87 4.97 8.50
C GLU A 184 -30.17 6.31 9.19
N GLU A 185 -31.36 6.46 9.76
CA GLU A 185 -31.79 7.65 10.50
C GLU A 185 -30.92 7.83 11.75
N ALA A 186 -30.62 6.73 12.45
CA ALA A 186 -29.71 6.75 13.59
C ALA A 186 -28.31 7.18 13.14
N ILE A 187 -27.76 6.62 12.07
CA ILE A 187 -26.44 7.01 11.53
C ILE A 187 -26.44 8.49 11.12
N LYS A 188 -27.46 8.94 10.39
CA LYS A 188 -27.62 10.34 9.95
C LYS A 188 -27.69 11.28 11.15
N SER A 189 -28.41 10.92 12.22
CA SER A 189 -28.54 11.77 13.41
C SER A 189 -27.20 12.07 14.11
N VAL A 190 -26.24 11.14 14.04
CA VAL A 190 -24.92 11.28 14.72
C VAL A 190 -23.77 11.63 13.78
N CYS A 191 -23.91 11.40 12.46
CA CYS A 191 -22.83 11.62 11.49
C CYS A 191 -23.05 12.84 10.58
N SER A 192 -24.27 13.39 10.51
CA SER A 192 -24.59 14.51 9.60
C SER A 192 -23.76 15.76 9.91
N PRO A 193 -23.41 16.56 8.88
CA PRO A 193 -22.76 17.85 9.09
C PRO A 193 -23.53 18.72 10.08
N GLY A 194 -22.85 19.20 11.13
CA GLY A 194 -23.47 19.99 12.21
C GLY A 194 -23.89 19.19 13.44
N ALA A 195 -23.84 17.86 13.40
CA ALA A 195 -23.98 17.04 14.61
C ALA A 195 -22.75 17.21 15.52
N THR A 196 -22.94 17.18 16.83
CA THR A 196 -21.88 17.35 17.83
C THR A 196 -20.78 16.29 17.72
N SER A 197 -21.13 15.09 17.26
CA SER A 197 -20.21 13.98 17.00
C SER A 197 -19.60 13.96 15.59
N SER A 198 -20.01 14.88 14.71
CA SER A 198 -19.53 14.90 13.31
C SER A 198 -18.08 15.36 13.20
N VAL A 199 -17.32 14.72 12.30
CA VAL A 199 -15.97 15.16 11.93
C VAL A 199 -16.09 16.36 10.96
N PRO A 200 -15.23 17.40 11.09
CA PRO A 200 -15.21 18.51 10.13
C PRO A 200 -15.01 18.01 8.69
N PRO A 201 -15.52 18.73 7.68
CA PRO A 201 -15.27 18.38 6.30
C PRO A 201 -13.76 18.42 6.01
N PHE A 202 -13.28 17.39 5.31
CA PHE A 202 -11.89 17.33 4.88
C PHE A 202 -11.69 18.25 3.65
N PRO A 203 -10.65 19.10 3.62
CA PRO A 203 -10.33 19.91 2.44
C PRO A 203 -9.95 19.02 1.23
N PRO A 204 -9.97 19.54 0.00
CA PRO A 204 -9.46 18.80 -1.15
C PRO A 204 -7.99 18.39 -0.96
N LEU A 205 -7.61 17.26 -1.55
CA LEU A 205 -6.21 16.82 -1.55
C LEU A 205 -5.31 17.86 -2.24
N CYS A 206 -4.10 18.03 -1.71
CA CYS A 206 -3.09 18.93 -2.24
C CYS A 206 -2.11 18.20 -3.17
N ALA A 207 -1.70 18.86 -4.24
CA ALA A 207 -0.66 18.37 -5.12
C ALA A 207 0.69 18.30 -4.39
N SER A 208 1.54 17.35 -4.77
CA SER A 208 2.91 17.28 -4.26
C SER A 208 3.75 18.45 -4.77
N PRO A 209 4.48 19.17 -3.91
CA PRO A 209 5.48 20.14 -4.36
C PRO A 209 6.80 19.46 -4.79
N LEU A 210 6.90 18.13 -4.66
CA LEU A 210 8.13 17.38 -4.95
C LEU A 210 8.44 17.37 -6.45
N ASP A 211 9.62 17.90 -6.80
CA ASP A 211 10.22 17.62 -8.10
C ASP A 211 10.83 16.22 -8.08
N ALA A 212 10.17 15.32 -8.80
CA ALA A 212 10.54 13.92 -8.91
C ALA A 212 11.96 13.73 -9.47
N ALA A 213 12.36 14.51 -10.48
CA ALA A 213 13.65 14.35 -11.14
C ALA A 213 14.79 14.85 -10.24
N VAL A 214 14.62 16.04 -9.65
CA VAL A 214 15.62 16.62 -8.74
C VAL A 214 15.79 15.73 -7.52
N THR A 215 14.70 15.29 -6.90
CA THR A 215 14.75 14.44 -5.70
C THR A 215 15.34 13.06 -6.01
N SER A 216 15.04 12.49 -7.18
CA SER A 216 15.66 11.23 -7.63
C SER A 216 17.17 11.38 -7.77
N ASN A 217 17.64 12.45 -8.40
CA ASN A 217 19.06 12.71 -8.62
C ASN A 217 19.81 12.93 -7.29
N GLU A 218 19.22 13.69 -6.37
CA GLU A 218 19.81 13.94 -5.05
C GLU A 218 19.97 12.65 -4.26
N ILE A 219 18.91 11.83 -4.17
CA ILE A 219 18.98 10.54 -3.48
C ILE A 219 19.99 9.62 -4.18
N GLU A 220 20.03 9.58 -5.52
CA GLU A 220 21.01 8.78 -6.26
C GLU A 220 22.44 9.18 -5.90
N LEU A 221 22.74 10.48 -5.81
CA LEU A 221 24.04 11.00 -5.42
C LEU A 221 24.42 10.59 -3.99
N GLN A 222 23.50 10.76 -3.03
CA GLN A 222 23.74 10.37 -1.64
C GLN A 222 24.00 8.87 -1.49
N LEU A 223 23.25 8.03 -2.22
CA LEU A 223 23.48 6.58 -2.25
C LEU A 223 24.86 6.23 -2.82
N ARG A 224 25.30 6.92 -3.87
CA ARG A 224 26.64 6.71 -4.45
C ARG A 224 27.74 7.03 -3.45
N ILE A 225 27.60 8.12 -2.69
CA ILE A 225 28.55 8.51 -1.65
C ILE A 225 28.62 7.41 -0.58
N LEU A 226 27.48 7.02 0.00
CA LEU A 226 27.41 6.02 1.07
C LEU A 226 27.97 4.65 0.62
N VAL A 227 27.67 4.21 -0.60
CA VAL A 227 28.22 2.96 -1.15
C VAL A 227 29.73 3.07 -1.39
N SER A 228 30.22 4.22 -1.85
CA SER A 228 31.65 4.43 -2.09
C SER A 228 32.44 4.43 -0.80
N GLU A 229 31.92 5.07 0.25
CA GLU A 229 32.50 5.04 1.60
C GLU A 229 32.53 3.62 2.18
N HIS A 230 31.39 2.92 2.15
CA HIS A 230 31.31 1.55 2.63
C HIS A 230 32.28 0.60 1.90
N ARG A 231 32.41 0.73 0.57
CA ARG A 231 33.37 -0.06 -0.20
C ARG A 231 34.82 0.30 0.13
N LYS A 232 35.11 1.57 0.35
CA LYS A 232 36.45 2.02 0.78
C LYS A 232 36.86 1.38 2.11
N ASP A 233 35.94 1.29 3.07
CA ASP A 233 36.18 0.64 4.36
C ASP A 233 36.50 -0.86 4.21
N LEU A 234 35.95 -1.50 3.18
CA LEU A 234 36.23 -2.89 2.82
C LEU A 234 37.49 -3.06 1.94
N GLY A 235 38.21 -1.97 1.63
CA GLY A 235 39.37 -1.98 0.73
C GLY A 235 39.00 -2.22 -0.74
N LEU A 236 37.76 -1.95 -1.14
CA LEU A 236 37.25 -2.13 -2.50
C LEU A 236 37.19 -0.80 -3.25
N SER A 237 37.46 -0.82 -4.55
CA SER A 237 37.24 0.34 -5.44
C SER A 237 35.75 0.49 -5.77
N ALA A 238 35.25 1.72 -5.87
CA ALA A 238 33.90 2.02 -6.32
C ALA A 238 33.97 2.75 -7.66
N VAL A 239 33.67 2.04 -8.75
CA VAL A 239 33.67 2.61 -10.09
C VAL A 239 32.24 2.62 -10.62
N TRP A 240 31.68 3.82 -10.81
CA TRP A 240 30.30 4.00 -11.24
C TRP A 240 30.16 3.95 -12.78
N ASP A 241 29.06 3.38 -13.26
CA ASP A 241 28.68 3.29 -14.67
C ASP A 241 27.34 4.00 -14.89
N ASP A 242 27.40 5.24 -15.37
CA ASP A 242 26.22 6.08 -15.58
C ASP A 242 25.31 5.58 -16.69
N HIS A 243 25.87 4.91 -17.70
CA HIS A 243 25.07 4.33 -18.77
C HIS A 243 24.27 3.15 -18.23
N LEU A 244 24.91 2.27 -17.46
CA LEU A 244 24.20 1.18 -16.79
C LEU A 244 23.13 1.71 -15.83
N SER A 245 23.42 2.74 -15.02
CA SER A 245 22.43 3.40 -14.16
C SER A 245 21.23 3.92 -14.96
N TYR A 246 21.47 4.56 -16.11
CA TYR A 246 20.41 5.02 -17.00
C TYR A 246 19.53 3.86 -17.49
N LEU A 247 20.13 2.74 -17.89
CA LEU A 247 19.42 1.56 -18.37
C LEU A 247 18.50 0.91 -17.33
N LEU A 248 18.68 1.16 -16.03
CA LEU A 248 17.76 0.66 -14.99
C LEU A 248 16.44 1.44 -14.93
N SER A 249 16.36 2.61 -15.58
CA SER A 249 15.19 3.51 -15.51
C SER A 249 13.87 2.88 -15.97
N PRO A 250 13.82 2.09 -17.08
CA PRO A 250 12.60 1.44 -17.53
C PRO A 250 12.07 0.41 -16.53
N ALA A 251 12.95 -0.39 -15.91
CA ALA A 251 12.54 -1.36 -14.89
C ALA A 251 11.87 -0.68 -13.69
N LEU A 252 12.44 0.43 -13.20
CA LEU A 252 11.82 1.19 -12.11
C LEU A 252 10.49 1.83 -12.51
N ALA A 253 10.34 2.24 -13.77
CA ALA A 253 9.06 2.71 -14.32
C ALA A 253 8.01 1.60 -14.30
N ALA A 254 8.38 0.43 -14.81
CA ALA A 254 7.54 -0.75 -14.91
C ALA A 254 7.05 -1.19 -13.52
N TYR A 255 7.92 -1.20 -12.51
CA TYR A 255 7.53 -1.56 -11.15
C TYR A 255 6.44 -0.62 -10.58
N GLU A 256 6.56 0.69 -10.74
CA GLU A 256 5.50 1.60 -10.27
C GLU A 256 4.22 1.48 -11.10
N LEU A 257 4.35 1.29 -12.42
CA LEU A 257 3.20 1.07 -13.30
C LEU A 257 2.43 -0.18 -12.89
N GLU A 258 3.13 -1.27 -12.57
CA GLU A 258 2.51 -2.50 -12.08
C GLU A 258 1.78 -2.25 -10.75
N ARG A 259 2.33 -1.43 -9.85
CA ARG A 259 1.64 -1.08 -8.59
C ARG A 259 0.38 -0.26 -8.79
N THR A 260 0.31 0.58 -9.82
CA THR A 260 -0.82 1.47 -10.10
C THR A 260 -1.88 0.83 -11.00
N THR A 261 -1.50 -0.15 -11.83
CA THR A 261 -2.41 -0.78 -12.81
C THR A 261 -2.73 -2.23 -12.49
N GLY A 262 -1.84 -2.93 -11.79
CA GLY A 262 -1.87 -4.39 -11.63
C GLY A 262 -1.43 -5.17 -12.88
N VAL A 263 -0.89 -4.49 -13.90
CA VAL A 263 -0.40 -5.10 -15.14
C VAL A 263 1.11 -4.97 -15.17
N SER A 264 1.80 -6.10 -15.35
CA SER A 264 3.24 -6.10 -15.57
C SER A 264 3.52 -5.79 -17.04
N ALA A 265 4.29 -4.75 -17.34
CA ALA A 265 4.60 -4.31 -18.69
C ALA A 265 6.03 -3.73 -18.78
N GLY A 266 6.72 -3.90 -19.92
CA GLY A 266 7.93 -3.15 -20.24
C GLY A 266 9.28 -3.72 -19.75
N ASN A 267 9.38 -5.05 -19.57
CA ASN A 267 10.65 -5.68 -19.19
C ASN A 267 11.47 -6.21 -20.39
N GLU A 268 10.91 -6.31 -21.58
CA GLU A 268 11.59 -6.93 -22.74
C GLU A 268 12.70 -6.03 -23.30
N GLU A 269 12.40 -4.75 -23.54
CA GLU A 269 13.36 -3.77 -24.04
C GLU A 269 14.48 -3.51 -23.02
N PHE A 270 14.13 -3.54 -21.72
CA PHE A 270 15.11 -3.47 -20.64
C PHE A 270 16.07 -4.66 -20.68
N GLN A 271 15.55 -5.89 -20.80
CA GLN A 271 16.38 -7.09 -20.88
C GLN A 271 17.29 -7.07 -22.12
N ASP A 272 16.77 -6.62 -23.26
CA ASP A 272 17.58 -6.47 -24.48
C ASP A 272 18.71 -5.43 -24.29
N ALA A 273 18.40 -4.27 -23.72
CA ALA A 273 19.38 -3.22 -23.46
C ALA A 273 20.48 -3.68 -22.49
N VAL A 274 20.12 -4.39 -21.42
CA VAL A 274 21.10 -4.95 -20.47
C VAL A 274 21.98 -5.99 -21.14
N ARG A 275 21.43 -6.89 -21.95
CA ARG A 275 22.21 -7.91 -22.70
C ARG A 275 23.24 -7.29 -23.64
N ARG A 276 22.95 -6.11 -24.21
CA ARG A 276 23.90 -5.40 -25.09
C ARG A 276 25.03 -4.71 -24.33
N VAL A 277 24.80 -4.30 -23.08
CA VAL A 277 25.78 -3.54 -22.27
C VAL A 277 26.64 -4.43 -21.36
N VAL A 278 26.21 -5.68 -21.13
CA VAL A 278 26.96 -6.69 -20.38
C VAL A 278 27.77 -7.52 -21.39
N PRO A 279 29.12 -7.36 -21.43
CA PRO A 279 29.94 -8.09 -22.38
C PRO A 279 29.97 -9.60 -22.09
N ASP A 280 30.40 -10.39 -23.07
CA ASP A 280 30.62 -11.82 -22.86
C ASP A 280 31.59 -12.10 -21.69
N GLY A 281 31.27 -13.11 -20.89
CA GLY A 281 32.01 -13.46 -19.68
C GLY A 281 31.78 -12.51 -18.48
N HIS A 282 30.90 -11.52 -18.60
CA HIS A 282 30.47 -10.69 -17.47
C HIS A 282 29.15 -11.16 -16.88
N THR A 283 28.98 -10.93 -15.59
CA THR A 283 27.73 -11.19 -14.86
C THR A 283 27.05 -9.87 -14.53
N PHE A 284 25.72 -9.82 -14.68
CA PHE A 284 24.88 -8.73 -14.21
C PHE A 284 24.04 -9.17 -13.00
N LYS A 285 24.06 -8.37 -11.94
CA LYS A 285 23.16 -8.52 -10.78
C LYS A 285 22.42 -7.20 -10.56
N GLY A 286 21.11 -7.25 -10.30
CA GLY A 286 20.29 -6.05 -10.08
C GLY A 286 19.11 -6.26 -9.13
N ASN A 287 18.84 -5.30 -8.24
CA ASN A 287 17.75 -5.39 -7.23
C ASN A 287 17.06 -4.06 -6.99
N ALA A 288 15.72 -4.04 -7.05
CA ALA A 288 14.92 -2.87 -6.73
C ALA A 288 14.34 -2.93 -5.31
N ARG A 289 14.48 -1.85 -4.51
CA ARG A 289 13.99 -1.71 -3.13
C ARG A 289 13.52 -0.28 -2.81
N ARG A 290 12.90 -0.08 -1.64
CA ARG A 290 12.24 1.18 -1.23
C ARG A 290 13.00 2.09 -0.24
N ALA A 291 14.18 1.73 0.25
CA ALA A 291 14.98 2.59 1.14
C ALA A 291 16.41 2.05 1.34
N PHE A 292 17.39 2.92 1.57
CA PHE A 292 18.81 2.54 1.69
C PHE A 292 19.14 1.63 2.89
N ALA A 293 18.70 1.98 4.10
CA ALA A 293 18.97 1.15 5.29
C ALA A 293 18.35 -0.25 5.16
N THR A 294 17.26 -0.37 4.40
CA THR A 294 16.65 -1.65 4.05
C THR A 294 17.39 -2.36 2.91
N CYS A 295 18.09 -1.63 2.04
CA CYS A 295 19.02 -2.20 1.06
C CYS A 295 20.20 -2.88 1.76
N LEU A 296 20.88 -2.24 2.70
CA LEU A 296 22.03 -2.87 3.39
C LEU A 296 21.66 -4.11 4.21
N ARG A 297 20.43 -4.20 4.72
CA ARG A 297 19.91 -5.42 5.37
C ARG A 297 19.53 -6.52 4.37
N SER A 298 19.60 -6.26 3.07
CA SER A 298 19.37 -7.26 2.02
C SER A 298 20.64 -8.06 1.78
N PRO A 299 20.61 -9.40 1.90
CA PRO A 299 21.72 -10.23 1.41
C PRO A 299 22.02 -9.93 -0.07
N PHE A 300 20.99 -9.82 -0.90
CA PHE A 300 21.18 -9.56 -2.33
C PHE A 300 21.74 -8.17 -2.68
N CYS A 301 21.35 -7.09 -1.98
CA CYS A 301 21.98 -5.79 -2.22
C CYS A 301 23.39 -5.74 -1.63
N GLU A 302 23.61 -6.38 -0.48
CA GLU A 302 24.95 -6.53 0.09
C GLU A 302 25.87 -7.27 -0.87
N GLU A 303 25.42 -8.36 -1.51
CA GLU A 303 26.17 -9.04 -2.56
C GLU A 303 26.55 -8.13 -3.74
N ILE A 304 25.63 -7.26 -4.19
CA ILE A 304 25.90 -6.29 -5.26
C ILE A 304 26.91 -5.24 -4.79
N ILE A 305 26.66 -4.64 -3.63
CA ILE A 305 27.47 -3.56 -3.05
C ILE A 305 28.87 -4.04 -2.68
N CYS A 306 29.00 -5.26 -2.18
CA CYS A 306 30.26 -5.88 -1.77
C CYS A 306 30.89 -6.74 -2.88
N CYS A 307 30.35 -6.69 -4.11
CA CYS A 307 30.82 -7.49 -5.23
C CYS A 307 32.32 -7.28 -5.47
N ARG A 308 33.02 -8.41 -5.62
CA ARG A 308 34.45 -8.51 -5.94
C ARG A 308 34.62 -9.22 -7.28
N GLY A 309 35.62 -8.82 -8.04
CA GLY A 309 35.93 -9.38 -9.35
C GLY A 309 36.79 -8.43 -10.16
N ASP A 310 37.12 -8.85 -11.38
CA ASP A 310 37.80 -7.97 -12.31
C ASP A 310 36.81 -7.00 -12.95
N GLN A 311 37.25 -5.76 -13.16
CA GLN A 311 36.47 -4.71 -13.84
C GLN A 311 35.07 -4.48 -13.25
N VAL A 312 34.91 -4.57 -11.92
CA VAL A 312 33.64 -4.29 -11.25
C VAL A 312 33.19 -2.86 -11.55
N ARG A 313 32.00 -2.72 -12.12
CA ARG A 313 31.29 -1.47 -12.35
C ARG A 313 29.95 -1.50 -11.60
N LEU A 314 29.70 -0.47 -10.82
CA LEU A 314 28.49 -0.30 -10.04
C LEU A 314 27.53 0.66 -10.73
N ALA A 315 26.25 0.40 -10.57
CA ALA A 315 25.20 1.29 -11.00
C ALA A 315 24.17 1.41 -9.89
N VAL A 316 23.60 2.60 -9.77
CA VAL A 316 22.45 2.84 -8.92
C VAL A 316 21.52 3.77 -9.66
N ARG A 317 20.23 3.44 -9.66
CA ARG A 317 19.19 4.31 -10.22
C ARG A 317 18.10 4.52 -9.20
N VAL A 318 17.65 5.76 -9.10
CA VAL A 318 16.54 6.14 -8.23
C VAL A 318 15.42 6.73 -9.05
N ARG A 319 14.17 6.37 -8.74
CA ARG A 319 12.99 7.05 -9.26
C ARG A 319 12.00 7.33 -8.15
N VAL A 320 11.65 8.60 -8.03
CA VAL A 320 10.60 9.13 -7.15
C VAL A 320 9.32 9.30 -7.97
N PHE A 321 8.20 8.84 -7.44
CA PHE A 321 6.88 9.05 -8.01
C PHE A 321 6.03 9.83 -7.00
N PRO A 322 5.76 11.11 -7.25
CA PRO A 322 5.02 11.95 -6.31
C PRO A 322 3.55 11.55 -6.30
N TYR A 323 2.96 11.62 -5.11
CA TYR A 323 1.55 11.42 -4.82
C TYR A 323 1.02 12.65 -4.06
N PRO A 324 -0.31 12.79 -3.89
CA PRO A 324 -0.88 13.87 -3.09
C PRO A 324 -0.28 13.98 -1.69
N GLU A 325 -0.42 15.13 -1.05
CA GLU A 325 -0.02 15.36 0.34
C GLU A 325 1.47 15.11 0.62
N SER A 326 2.32 15.43 -0.37
CA SER A 326 3.77 15.19 -0.32
C SER A 326 4.18 13.74 -0.10
N ALA A 327 3.25 12.79 -0.24
CA ALA A 327 3.57 11.37 -0.27
C ALA A 327 4.35 11.05 -1.55
N CYS A 328 5.19 10.02 -1.51
CA CYS A 328 5.86 9.55 -2.71
C CYS A 328 6.18 8.05 -2.64
N ALA A 329 6.23 7.42 -3.80
CA ALA A 329 6.87 6.13 -3.95
C ALA A 329 8.33 6.32 -4.34
N LEU A 330 9.23 5.67 -3.61
CA LEU A 330 10.66 5.63 -3.92
C LEU A 330 11.04 4.24 -4.41
N TRP A 331 11.66 4.18 -5.59
CA TRP A 331 12.30 2.97 -6.11
C TRP A 331 13.79 3.20 -6.28
N ILE A 332 14.59 2.29 -5.73
CA ILE A 332 16.05 2.30 -5.79
C ILE A 332 16.48 0.98 -6.40
N MET A 333 17.23 0.99 -7.49
CA MET A 333 17.84 -0.21 -8.05
C MET A 333 19.36 -0.13 -7.97
N PHE A 334 19.98 -1.04 -7.22
CA PHE A 334 21.42 -1.27 -7.30
C PHE A 334 21.70 -2.33 -8.33
N ALA A 335 22.78 -2.15 -9.09
CA ALA A 335 23.29 -3.16 -9.98
C ALA A 335 24.81 -3.16 -10.04
N CYS A 336 25.39 -4.29 -10.46
CA CYS A 336 26.79 -4.37 -10.82
C CYS A 336 26.98 -5.20 -12.08
N LYS A 337 28.03 -4.88 -12.84
CA LYS A 337 28.61 -5.77 -13.84
C LYS A 337 30.08 -6.00 -13.53
N TYR A 338 30.54 -7.21 -13.70
CA TYR A 338 31.92 -7.60 -13.41
C TYR A 338 32.31 -8.80 -14.25
N ARG A 339 33.60 -8.95 -14.52
CA ARG A 339 34.13 -10.14 -15.17
C ARG A 339 34.30 -11.24 -14.13
N SER A 340 33.68 -12.40 -14.37
CA SER A 340 33.84 -13.53 -13.47
C SER A 340 35.26 -14.08 -13.60
N VAL A 341 35.94 -14.25 -12.47
CA VAL A 341 37.19 -15.00 -12.41
C VAL A 341 36.78 -16.43 -12.05
N LEU A 342 36.65 -17.29 -13.07
CA LEU A 342 36.62 -18.74 -12.89
C LEU A 342 38.06 -19.26 -12.97
#